data_AF-A0AA92BMX7-F1
#
_entry.id   AF-A0AA92BMX7-F1
#
_cell.length_a   1.000
_cell.length_b   1.000
_cell.length_c   1.000
_cell.angle_alpha   90.00
_cell.angle_beta   90.00
_cell.angle_gamma   90.00
#
_symmetry.space_group_name_H-M   'P 1'
#
loop_
_entity.id
_entity.type
_entity.pdbx_description
1 polymer ?
#
loop_
_entity_poly.entity_id
_entity_poly.type
_entity_poly.pdbx_seq_one_letter_code
_entity_poly.pdbx_strand_id
1 'polypeptide(L)'
;MDSHLPAAPTKTLGHYFSENLNAVLAVGGKQRESGRPGPITASCIQRQTGIARSTLRALKSPQDHVAPNPDLHTLARIAKVLGVPPAFLLMRPQDWLALGQAVGGSSDYLAAAVKLQSEDKLALSNPIEKILRECKVHPDVRPIGVGASPEVGRVNARDEWRRRNCLKLDALMLRQVRAAQPRAWLAAIAGALVSDSTPHTPTNID
;
A
#
# COMPACT_ATOMS: atom_id res chain seq x y z
N MET A 1 -2.14 -31.65 25.92
CA MET A 1 -1.05 -30.71 26.29
C MET A 1 -0.73 -29.92 25.03
N ASP A 2 -1.55 -28.91 24.75
CA ASP A 2 -1.35 -28.05 23.60
C ASP A 2 -0.32 -26.99 23.95
N SER A 3 0.86 -27.15 23.36
CA SER A 3 1.96 -26.21 23.48
C SER A 3 1.59 -24.96 22.67
N HIS A 4 0.99 -23.98 23.34
CA HIS A 4 0.96 -22.60 22.87
C HIS A 4 2.40 -22.10 22.75
N LEU A 5 3.03 -22.35 21.60
CA LEU A 5 4.20 -21.59 21.21
C LEU A 5 3.81 -20.11 21.19
N PRO A 6 4.53 -19.22 21.89
CA PRO A 6 4.26 -17.79 21.81
C PRO A 6 4.40 -17.36 20.35
N ALA A 7 3.37 -16.70 19.82
CA ALA A 7 3.43 -16.11 18.49
C ALA A 7 4.69 -15.25 18.39
N ALA A 8 5.55 -15.55 17.41
CA ALA A 8 6.78 -14.79 17.20
C ALA A 8 6.45 -13.29 17.14
N PRO A 9 7.22 -12.43 17.81
CA PRO A 9 6.90 -11.02 17.89
C PRO A 9 6.79 -10.42 16.48
N THR A 10 5.62 -9.85 16.17
CA THR A 10 5.36 -9.19 14.89
C THR A 10 6.38 -8.09 14.67
N LYS A 11 7.21 -8.21 13.63
CA LYS A 11 8.21 -7.19 13.29
C LYS A 11 7.55 -5.82 13.13
N THR A 12 8.14 -4.79 13.74
CA THR A 12 7.67 -3.40 13.61
C THR A 12 8.04 -2.82 12.25
N LEU A 13 7.40 -1.71 11.86
CA LEU A 13 7.70 -1.01 10.61
C LEU A 13 9.18 -0.57 10.53
N GLY A 14 9.78 -0.18 11.66
CA GLY A 14 11.19 0.15 11.74
C GLY A 14 12.11 -1.03 11.39
N HIS A 15 11.73 -2.26 11.78
CA HIS A 15 12.50 -3.45 11.40
C HIS A 15 12.45 -3.68 9.88
N TYR A 16 11.26 -3.57 9.26
CA TYR A 16 11.15 -3.66 7.80
C TYR A 16 11.93 -2.55 7.09
N PHE A 17 11.91 -1.32 7.62
CA PHE A 17 12.74 -0.22 7.11
C PHE A 17 14.23 -0.58 7.12
N SER A 18 14.74 -1.09 8.24
CA SER A 18 16.15 -1.51 8.35
C SER A 18 16.48 -2.63 7.37
N GLU A 19 15.64 -3.66 7.27
CA GLU A 19 15.84 -4.79 6.35
C GLU A 19 15.85 -4.33 4.89
N ASN A 20 14.87 -3.52 4.49
CA ASN A 20 14.76 -2.94 3.15
C ASN A 20 15.98 -2.04 2.84
N LEU A 21 16.38 -1.20 3.78
CA LEU A 21 17.56 -0.34 3.64
C LEU A 21 18.83 -1.17 3.46
N ASN A 22 19.05 -2.21 4.27
CA ASN A 22 20.20 -3.09 4.13
C ASN A 22 20.21 -3.83 2.79
N ALA A 23 19.06 -4.35 2.37
CA ALA A 23 18.91 -5.05 1.10
C ALA A 23 19.28 -4.15 -0.10
N VAL A 24 18.73 -2.93 -0.15
CA VAL A 24 19.03 -1.99 -1.24
C VAL A 24 20.49 -1.53 -1.20
N LEU A 25 21.03 -1.22 -0.01
CA LEU A 25 22.44 -0.81 0.11
C LEU A 25 23.42 -1.92 -0.30
N ALA A 26 23.05 -3.20 -0.17
CA ALA A 26 23.91 -4.30 -0.57
C ALA A 26 24.12 -4.40 -2.09
N VAL A 27 23.18 -3.86 -2.89
CA VAL A 27 23.15 -4.03 -4.36
C VAL A 27 23.10 -2.72 -5.16
N GLY A 28 22.84 -1.57 -4.53
CA GLY A 28 22.64 -0.30 -5.24
C GLY A 28 23.91 0.45 -5.65
N GLY A 29 25.09 -0.14 -5.46
CA GLY A 29 26.38 0.47 -5.78
C GLY A 29 26.87 0.14 -7.20
N LYS A 30 28.06 0.67 -7.54
CA LYS A 30 28.71 0.37 -8.84
C LYS A 30 28.92 -1.13 -9.00
N GLN A 31 28.78 -1.64 -10.23
CA GLN A 31 29.07 -3.02 -10.57
C GLN A 31 30.52 -3.37 -10.20
N ARG A 32 30.72 -4.56 -9.63
CA ARG A 32 32.05 -5.10 -9.33
C ARG A 32 32.70 -5.63 -10.60
N GLU A 33 34.02 -5.83 -10.57
CA GLU A 33 34.77 -6.45 -11.68
C GLU A 33 34.20 -7.83 -12.09
N SER A 34 33.62 -8.56 -11.14
CA SER A 34 32.94 -9.84 -11.39
C SER A 34 31.58 -9.73 -12.10
N GLY A 35 31.15 -8.53 -12.48
CA GLY A 35 29.85 -8.28 -13.08
C GLY A 35 28.68 -8.28 -12.09
N ARG A 36 28.90 -8.60 -10.81
CA ARG A 36 27.86 -8.57 -9.76
C ARG A 36 27.58 -7.14 -9.27
N PRO A 37 26.36 -6.83 -8.81
CA PRO A 37 26.06 -5.54 -8.19
C PRO A 37 26.95 -5.30 -6.96
N GLY A 38 27.46 -4.08 -6.83
CA GLY A 38 28.25 -3.66 -5.68
C GLY A 38 27.39 -2.99 -4.60
N PRO A 39 27.92 -2.85 -3.37
CA PRO A 39 27.21 -2.16 -2.31
C PRO A 39 27.38 -0.64 -2.40
N ILE A 40 26.39 0.11 -1.91
CA ILE A 40 26.55 1.53 -1.61
C ILE A 40 27.25 1.67 -0.25
N THR A 41 28.39 2.35 -0.24
CA THR A 41 29.15 2.54 0.99
C THR A 41 28.53 3.62 1.88
N ALA A 42 28.71 3.49 3.20
CA ALA A 42 28.25 4.50 4.16
C ALA A 42 28.84 5.90 3.87
N SER A 43 30.09 5.95 3.40
CA SER A 43 30.75 7.20 2.98
C SER A 43 30.11 7.81 1.73
N CYS A 44 29.54 7.01 0.85
CA CYS A 44 28.77 7.50 -0.30
C CYS A 44 27.47 8.16 0.18
N ILE A 45 26.71 7.46 1.03
CA ILE A 45 25.46 7.99 1.60
C ILE A 45 25.72 9.28 2.37
N GLN A 46 26.73 9.33 3.24
CA GLN A 46 27.09 10.54 4.00
C GLN A 46 27.45 11.73 3.11
N ARG A 47 28.08 11.48 1.96
CA ARG A 47 28.49 12.54 1.04
C ARG A 47 27.30 13.13 0.29
N GLN A 48 26.35 12.30 -0.12
CA GLN A 48 25.21 12.71 -0.93
C GLN A 48 24.02 13.21 -0.09
N THR A 49 23.78 12.55 1.04
CA THR A 49 22.91 13.03 2.11
C THR A 49 23.86 13.43 3.22
N GLY A 50 24.01 14.64 3.72
CA GLY A 50 24.86 14.93 4.90
C GLY A 50 24.50 14.18 6.22
N ILE A 51 23.91 12.98 6.19
CA ILE A 51 23.58 12.11 7.32
C ILE A 51 24.88 11.50 7.86
N ALA A 52 25.10 11.61 9.16
CA ALA A 52 26.28 11.05 9.81
C ALA A 52 26.34 9.52 9.68
N ARG A 53 27.56 8.97 9.56
CA ARG A 53 27.78 7.52 9.51
C ARG A 53 27.25 6.78 10.74
N SER A 54 27.29 7.42 11.92
CA SER A 54 26.72 6.88 13.16
C SER A 54 25.20 6.75 13.07
N THR A 55 24.50 7.77 12.56
CA THR A 55 23.05 7.73 12.31
C THR A 55 22.71 6.63 11.32
N LEU A 56 23.42 6.56 10.19
CA LEU A 56 23.19 5.50 9.20
C LEU A 56 23.42 4.10 9.79
N ARG A 57 24.44 3.94 10.64
CA ARG A 57 24.70 2.67 11.35
C ARG A 57 23.52 2.30 12.27
N ALA A 58 23.00 3.25 13.05
CA ALA A 58 21.85 3.02 13.92
C ALA A 58 20.58 2.64 13.13
N LEU A 59 20.40 3.19 11.92
CA LEU A 59 19.30 2.84 11.04
C LEU A 59 19.42 1.43 10.42
N LYS A 60 20.64 0.97 10.14
CA LYS A 60 20.92 -0.36 9.54
C LYS A 60 21.00 -1.50 10.55
N SER A 61 21.48 -1.20 11.74
CA SER A 61 21.75 -2.18 12.78
C SER A 61 21.21 -1.62 14.08
N PRO A 62 19.88 -1.60 14.25
CA PRO A 62 19.28 -1.19 15.50
C PRO A 62 19.85 -2.01 16.66
N GLN A 63 20.08 -1.37 17.80
CA GLN A 63 20.38 -2.09 19.03
C GLN A 63 19.20 -2.97 19.40
N ASP A 64 19.47 -4.12 20.02
CA ASP A 64 18.43 -5.03 20.46
C ASP A 64 17.36 -4.26 21.25
N HIS A 65 16.09 -4.44 20.85
CA HIS A 65 14.89 -3.80 21.39
C HIS A 65 14.57 -2.36 20.94
N VAL A 66 15.40 -1.67 20.15
CA VAL A 66 15.07 -0.32 19.64
C VAL A 66 14.94 -0.32 18.13
N ALA A 67 13.70 -0.44 17.62
CA ALA A 67 13.45 -0.35 16.19
C ALA A 67 13.87 1.02 15.63
N PRO A 68 14.49 1.08 14.45
CA PRO A 68 14.92 2.34 13.87
C PRO A 68 13.71 3.15 13.43
N ASN A 69 13.70 4.43 13.79
CA ASN A 69 12.61 5.35 13.49
C ASN A 69 13.19 6.66 12.92
N PRO A 70 13.59 6.68 11.64
CA PRO A 70 14.06 7.91 11.01
C PRO A 70 12.92 8.93 10.90
N ASP A 71 13.24 10.21 11.08
CA ASP A 71 12.30 11.26 10.69
C ASP A 71 12.06 11.26 9.17
N LEU A 72 10.96 11.88 8.74
CA LEU A 72 10.56 11.91 7.33
C LEU A 72 11.59 12.58 6.43
N HIS A 73 12.32 13.58 6.95
CA HIS A 73 13.34 14.30 6.19
C HIS A 73 14.56 13.40 5.91
N THR A 74 14.99 12.64 6.90
CA THR A 74 16.05 11.64 6.83
C THR A 74 15.67 10.52 5.86
N LEU A 75 14.45 9.97 6.01
CA LEU A 75 13.92 8.96 5.11
C LEU A 75 13.88 9.44 3.65
N ALA A 76 13.35 10.64 3.40
CA ALA A 76 13.24 11.19 2.06
C ALA A 76 14.59 11.43 1.40
N ARG A 77 15.61 11.89 2.14
CA ARG A 77 16.97 12.07 1.63
C ARG A 77 17.63 10.76 1.25
N ILE A 78 17.48 9.74 2.10
CA ILE A 78 17.99 8.39 1.81
C ILE A 78 17.30 7.85 0.55
N ALA A 79 15.96 7.85 0.51
CA ALA A 79 15.18 7.36 -0.62
C ALA A 79 15.55 8.07 -1.94
N LYS A 80 15.77 9.40 -1.89
CA LYS A 80 16.21 10.18 -3.05
C LYS A 80 17.57 9.71 -3.60
N VAL A 81 18.53 9.44 -2.73
CA VAL A 81 19.86 8.92 -3.14
C VAL A 81 19.76 7.50 -3.71
N LEU A 82 18.85 6.70 -3.17
CA LEU A 82 18.58 5.35 -3.67
C LEU A 82 17.74 5.34 -4.96
N GLY A 83 17.17 6.48 -5.36
CA GLY A 83 16.33 6.57 -6.56
C GLY A 83 14.97 5.88 -6.43
N VAL A 84 14.44 5.74 -5.20
CA VAL A 84 13.17 5.04 -4.94
C VAL A 84 12.16 5.93 -4.19
N PRO A 85 10.84 5.67 -4.31
CA PRO A 85 9.85 6.32 -3.46
C PRO A 85 10.10 6.05 -1.97
N PRO A 86 9.95 7.04 -1.06
CA PRO A 86 10.14 6.83 0.38
C PRO A 86 9.28 5.71 0.96
N ALA A 87 8.05 5.55 0.44
CA ALA A 87 7.14 4.50 0.86
C ALA A 87 7.71 3.09 0.64
N PHE A 88 8.51 2.88 -0.41
CA PHE A 88 9.05 1.55 -0.74
C PHE A 88 10.02 1.04 0.33
N LEU A 89 10.72 1.95 1.02
CA LEU A 89 11.57 1.57 2.15
C LEU A 89 10.75 1.13 3.36
N LEU A 90 9.48 1.55 3.47
CA LEU A 90 8.58 1.22 4.56
C LEU A 90 7.66 0.04 4.24
N MET A 91 7.50 -0.33 2.98
CA MET A 91 6.58 -1.40 2.58
C MET A 91 7.00 -2.75 3.17
N ARG A 92 6.01 -3.45 3.74
CA ARG A 92 6.14 -4.81 4.26
C ARG A 92 5.86 -5.81 3.12
N PRO A 93 6.28 -7.08 3.24
CA PRO A 93 6.00 -8.09 2.22
C PRO A 93 4.51 -8.23 1.86
N GLN A 94 3.61 -8.12 2.84
CA GLN A 94 2.17 -8.16 2.61
C GLN A 94 1.64 -6.94 1.84
N ASP A 95 2.27 -5.77 1.99
CA ASP A 95 1.87 -4.57 1.26
C ASP A 95 2.22 -4.74 -0.23
N TRP A 96 3.37 -5.35 -0.53
CA TRP A 96 3.76 -5.71 -1.90
C TRP A 96 2.83 -6.76 -2.51
N LEU A 97 2.45 -7.77 -1.73
CA LEU A 97 1.51 -8.80 -2.18
C LEU A 97 0.15 -8.20 -2.51
N ALA A 98 -0.40 -7.35 -1.62
CA ALA A 98 -1.67 -6.68 -1.85
C ALA A 98 -1.65 -5.80 -3.11
N LEU A 99 -0.57 -5.04 -3.33
CA LEU A 99 -0.40 -4.27 -4.57
C LEU A 99 -0.30 -5.18 -5.81
N GLY A 100 0.47 -6.26 -5.74
CA GLY A 100 0.63 -7.21 -6.86
C GLY A 100 -0.70 -7.88 -7.24
N GLN A 101 -1.46 -8.33 -6.24
CA GLN A 101 -2.80 -8.90 -6.43
C GLN A 101 -3.77 -7.88 -7.02
N ALA A 102 -3.77 -6.64 -6.50
CA ALA A 102 -4.63 -5.59 -7.03
C ALA A 102 -4.31 -5.24 -8.49
N VAL A 103 -3.03 -5.16 -8.85
CA VAL A 103 -2.62 -4.95 -10.24
C VAL A 103 -3.07 -6.12 -11.12
N GLY A 104 -2.82 -7.36 -10.69
CA GLY A 104 -3.20 -8.57 -11.43
C GLY A 104 -4.72 -8.72 -11.61
N GLY A 105 -5.52 -8.33 -10.61
CA GLY A 105 -6.98 -8.39 -10.63
C GLY A 105 -7.67 -7.12 -11.14
N SER A 106 -6.93 -6.14 -11.67
CA SER A 106 -7.49 -4.82 -12.02
C SER A 106 -8.22 -4.75 -13.36
N SER A 107 -8.24 -5.81 -14.18
CA SER A 107 -8.69 -5.75 -15.58
C SER A 107 -10.12 -5.25 -15.75
N ASP A 108 -11.06 -5.83 -15.00
CA ASP A 108 -12.48 -5.49 -15.12
C ASP A 108 -12.76 -4.09 -14.59
N TYR A 109 -12.10 -3.73 -13.48
CA TYR A 109 -12.14 -2.39 -12.90
C TYR A 109 -11.53 -1.35 -13.85
N LEU A 110 -10.51 -1.72 -14.63
CA LEU A 110 -9.92 -0.85 -15.63
C LEU A 110 -10.86 -0.64 -16.82
N ALA A 111 -11.53 -1.67 -17.31
CA ALA A 111 -12.55 -1.54 -18.34
C ALA A 111 -13.67 -0.59 -17.89
N ALA A 112 -14.15 -0.76 -16.65
CA ALA A 112 -15.11 0.15 -16.03
C ALA A 112 -14.57 1.58 -15.89
N ALA A 113 -13.33 1.76 -15.45
CA ALA A 113 -12.71 3.09 -15.30
C ALA A 113 -12.59 3.82 -16.64
N VAL A 114 -12.18 3.11 -17.71
CA VAL A 114 -12.07 3.66 -19.06
C VAL A 114 -13.44 4.06 -19.61
N LYS A 115 -14.46 3.22 -19.43
CA LYS A 115 -15.84 3.54 -19.81
C LYS A 115 -16.35 4.80 -19.07
N LEU A 116 -16.18 4.84 -17.75
CA LEU A 116 -16.59 6.00 -16.94
C LEU A 116 -15.81 7.26 -17.32
N GLN A 117 -14.56 7.12 -17.77
CA GLN A 117 -13.74 8.22 -18.24
C GLN A 117 -14.20 8.76 -19.60
N SER A 118 -14.54 7.89 -20.56
CA SER A 118 -15.06 8.34 -21.87
C SER A 118 -16.42 9.03 -21.77
N GLU A 119 -17.20 8.68 -20.73
CA GLU A 119 -18.48 9.32 -20.42
C GLU A 119 -18.34 10.57 -19.52
N ASP A 120 -17.12 11.00 -19.18
CA ASP A 120 -16.82 12.09 -18.24
C ASP A 120 -17.45 11.93 -16.84
N LYS A 121 -17.72 10.68 -16.44
CA LYS A 121 -18.34 10.32 -15.16
C LYS A 121 -17.33 9.94 -14.08
N LEU A 122 -16.09 9.62 -14.48
CA LEU A 122 -15.02 9.21 -13.55
C LEU A 122 -14.55 10.38 -12.68
N ALA A 123 -14.52 11.61 -13.20
CA ALA A 123 -14.08 12.78 -12.44
C ALA A 123 -15.12 13.22 -11.39
N LEU A 124 -16.38 12.86 -11.59
CA LEU A 124 -17.48 13.16 -10.68
C LEU A 124 -17.37 12.29 -9.41
N SER A 125 -17.59 12.89 -8.24
CA SER A 125 -17.60 12.32 -6.87
C SER A 125 -17.41 10.80 -6.73
N ASN A 126 -16.38 10.40 -5.96
CA ASN A 126 -16.00 9.01 -5.62
C ASN A 126 -15.80 8.09 -6.84
N PRO A 127 -14.73 8.29 -7.63
CA PRO A 127 -14.41 7.46 -8.81
C PRO A 127 -14.35 5.96 -8.51
N ILE A 128 -13.79 5.59 -7.36
CA ILE A 128 -13.55 4.19 -6.99
C ILE A 128 -14.88 3.48 -6.75
N GLU A 129 -15.79 4.09 -5.98
CA GLU A 129 -17.10 3.51 -5.73
C GLU A 129 -17.92 3.36 -7.02
N LYS A 130 -17.81 4.30 -7.95
CA LYS A 130 -18.48 4.19 -9.26
C LYS A 130 -17.97 3.03 -10.08
N ILE A 131 -16.66 2.78 -10.07
CA ILE A 131 -16.07 1.61 -10.72
C ILE A 131 -16.64 0.34 -10.09
N LEU A 132 -16.72 0.24 -8.77
CA LEU A 132 -17.32 -0.92 -8.10
C LEU A 132 -18.79 -1.14 -8.48
N ARG A 133 -19.55 -0.04 -8.63
CA ARG A 133 -20.95 -0.07 -9.09
C ARG A 133 -21.08 -0.53 -10.54
N GLU A 134 -20.22 -0.03 -11.42
CA GLU A 134 -20.16 -0.43 -12.82
C GLU A 134 -19.82 -1.92 -12.95
N CYS A 135 -18.90 -2.42 -12.11
CA CYS A 135 -18.58 -3.85 -12.02
C CYS A 135 -19.64 -4.69 -11.28
N LYS A 136 -20.72 -4.08 -10.77
CA LYS A 136 -21.79 -4.76 -10.01
C LYS A 136 -21.32 -5.50 -8.75
N VAL A 137 -20.23 -5.04 -8.13
CA VAL A 137 -19.70 -5.60 -6.87
C VAL A 137 -20.02 -4.71 -5.65
N HIS A 138 -20.69 -3.58 -5.87
CA HIS A 138 -21.19 -2.68 -4.83
C HIS A 138 -22.44 -1.94 -5.34
N PRO A 139 -23.51 -1.79 -4.53
CA PRO A 139 -23.72 -2.40 -3.22
C PRO A 139 -23.90 -3.93 -3.32
N ASP A 140 -23.75 -4.61 -2.18
CA ASP A 140 -24.15 -6.02 -2.05
C ASP A 140 -25.66 -6.18 -2.30
N VAL A 141 -26.05 -7.33 -2.87
CA VAL A 141 -27.46 -7.65 -3.08
C VAL A 141 -28.13 -7.87 -1.72
N ARG A 142 -29.15 -7.05 -1.44
CA ARG A 142 -29.93 -7.18 -0.21
C ARG A 142 -30.82 -8.42 -0.25
N PRO A 143 -30.85 -9.22 0.83
CA PRO A 143 -31.82 -10.30 0.97
C PRO A 143 -33.27 -9.80 0.86
N ILE A 144 -34.09 -10.47 0.07
CA ILE A 144 -35.49 -10.09 -0.18
C ILE A 144 -36.40 -10.72 0.89
N GLY A 145 -37.40 -9.98 1.37
CA GLY A 145 -38.45 -10.51 2.26
C GLY A 145 -38.05 -10.70 3.73
N VAL A 146 -36.80 -10.39 4.09
CA VAL A 146 -36.28 -10.42 5.46
C VAL A 146 -36.00 -8.98 5.88
N GLY A 147 -36.91 -8.39 6.67
CA GLY A 147 -36.83 -6.97 7.11
C GLY A 147 -35.58 -6.62 7.93
N ALA A 148 -35.73 -6.29 9.21
CA ALA A 148 -34.60 -5.98 10.08
C ALA A 148 -33.90 -7.28 10.57
N SER A 149 -33.23 -7.99 9.65
CA SER A 149 -32.48 -9.21 9.96
C SER A 149 -30.99 -8.94 10.21
N PRO A 150 -30.29 -9.80 10.98
CA PRO A 150 -28.83 -9.70 11.15
C PRO A 150 -28.07 -9.70 9.82
N GLU A 151 -28.58 -10.42 8.82
CA GLU A 151 -27.98 -10.50 7.49
C GLU A 151 -28.07 -9.18 6.73
N VAL A 152 -29.21 -8.48 6.83
CA VAL A 152 -29.34 -7.10 6.29
C VAL A 152 -28.37 -6.16 7.00
N GLY A 153 -28.18 -6.32 8.31
CA GLY A 153 -27.18 -5.60 9.09
C GLY A 153 -25.75 -5.82 8.56
N ARG A 154 -25.39 -7.07 8.29
CA ARG A 154 -24.08 -7.46 7.73
C ARG A 154 -23.83 -6.86 6.36
N VAL A 155 -24.82 -6.94 5.46
CA VAL A 155 -24.75 -6.36 4.11
C VAL A 155 -24.54 -4.84 4.18
N ASN A 156 -25.32 -4.14 5.01
CA ASN A 156 -25.16 -2.70 5.20
C ASN A 156 -23.76 -2.35 5.76
N ALA A 157 -23.24 -3.15 6.68
CA ALA A 157 -21.90 -2.94 7.22
C ALA A 157 -20.79 -3.14 6.18
N ARG A 158 -20.94 -4.12 5.27
CA ARG A 158 -20.01 -4.33 4.15
C ARG A 158 -20.04 -3.16 3.17
N ASP A 159 -21.23 -2.70 2.80
CA ASP A 159 -21.37 -1.56 1.89
C ASP A 159 -20.78 -0.27 2.50
N GLU A 160 -21.02 -0.03 3.79
CA GLU A 160 -20.46 1.12 4.49
C GLU A 160 -18.94 1.02 4.65
N TRP A 161 -18.41 -0.18 4.90
CA TRP A 161 -16.98 -0.45 4.90
C TRP A 161 -16.36 -0.13 3.53
N ARG A 162 -16.96 -0.61 2.43
CA ARG A 162 -16.48 -0.34 1.06
C ARG A 162 -16.52 1.14 0.74
N ARG A 163 -17.62 1.82 1.05
CA ARG A 163 -17.80 3.26 0.85
C ARG A 163 -16.68 4.06 1.51
N ARG A 164 -16.39 3.77 2.79
CA ARG A 164 -15.32 4.46 3.53
C ARG A 164 -13.93 4.16 2.98
N ASN A 165 -13.65 2.92 2.58
CA ASN A 165 -12.35 2.60 1.98
C ASN A 165 -12.16 3.21 0.59
N CYS A 166 -13.21 3.29 -0.23
CA CYS A 166 -13.19 4.03 -1.49
C CYS A 166 -12.78 5.50 -1.24
N LEU A 167 -13.38 6.16 -0.25
CA LEU A 167 -13.05 7.56 0.07
C LEU A 167 -11.61 7.73 0.55
N LYS A 168 -11.11 6.82 1.40
CA LYS A 168 -9.71 6.85 1.87
C LYS A 168 -8.74 6.73 0.70
N LEU A 169 -8.96 5.76 -0.20
CA LEU A 169 -8.08 5.54 -1.34
C LEU A 169 -8.20 6.66 -2.38
N ASP A 170 -9.37 7.25 -2.60
CA ASP A 170 -9.53 8.42 -3.47
C ASP A 170 -8.69 9.61 -2.95
N ALA A 171 -8.77 9.88 -1.65
CA ALA A 171 -8.02 10.96 -1.00
C ALA A 171 -6.49 10.77 -1.05
N LEU A 172 -6.02 9.51 -0.98
CA LEU A 172 -4.60 9.16 -0.96
C LEU A 172 -4.00 8.97 -2.36
N MET A 173 -4.70 8.30 -3.27
CA MET A 173 -4.18 7.87 -4.57
C MET A 173 -4.57 8.80 -5.71
N LEU A 174 -5.78 9.37 -5.68
CA LEU A 174 -6.36 10.06 -6.84
C LEU A 174 -6.38 11.57 -6.68
N ARG A 175 -6.43 12.11 -5.46
CA ARG A 175 -6.57 13.56 -5.19
C ARG A 175 -5.57 14.45 -5.96
N GLN A 176 -4.32 14.02 -6.09
CA GLN A 176 -3.26 14.78 -6.76
C GLN A 176 -3.12 14.43 -8.26
N VAL A 177 -3.73 13.33 -8.73
CA VAL A 177 -3.53 12.80 -10.08
C VAL A 177 -4.62 13.30 -11.02
N ARG A 178 -4.26 14.26 -11.87
CA ARG A 178 -5.17 14.92 -12.83
C ARG A 178 -5.12 14.33 -14.24
N ALA A 179 -4.00 13.70 -14.61
CA ALA A 179 -3.86 13.08 -15.93
C ALA A 179 -4.88 11.94 -16.10
N ALA A 180 -5.64 11.97 -17.19
CA ALA A 180 -6.77 11.09 -17.42
C ALA A 180 -6.41 9.61 -17.29
N GLN A 181 -5.46 9.13 -18.09
CA GLN A 181 -5.11 7.71 -18.15
C GLN A 181 -4.51 7.19 -16.82
N PRO A 182 -3.50 7.84 -16.20
CA PRO A 182 -3.00 7.42 -14.89
C PRO A 182 -4.08 7.42 -13.80
N ARG A 183 -5.02 8.37 -13.85
CA ARG A 183 -6.14 8.41 -12.92
C ARG A 183 -7.04 7.20 -13.07
N ALA A 184 -7.36 6.78 -14.29
CA ALA A 184 -8.15 5.58 -14.55
C ALA A 184 -7.44 4.31 -14.04
N TRP A 185 -6.13 4.17 -14.28
CA TRP A 185 -5.34 3.05 -13.76
C TRP A 185 -5.33 2.98 -12.24
N LEU A 186 -5.07 4.11 -11.57
CA LEU A 186 -5.06 4.16 -10.11
C LEU A 186 -6.45 3.90 -9.52
N ALA A 187 -7.52 4.38 -10.16
CA ALA A 187 -8.87 4.14 -9.71
C ALA A 187 -9.25 2.65 -9.85
N ALA A 188 -8.79 1.99 -10.93
CA ALA A 188 -8.97 0.55 -11.13
C ALA A 188 -8.21 -0.28 -10.08
N ILE A 189 -6.93 0.04 -9.82
CA ILE A 189 -6.13 -0.61 -8.77
C ILE A 189 -6.79 -0.41 -7.40
N ALA A 190 -7.26 0.79 -7.10
CA ALA A 190 -7.96 1.07 -5.85
C ALA A 190 -9.29 0.29 -5.75
N GLY A 191 -10.03 0.14 -6.85
CA GLY A 191 -11.22 -0.71 -6.91
C GLY A 191 -10.91 -2.17 -6.58
N ALA A 192 -9.86 -2.72 -7.18
CA ALA A 192 -9.39 -4.07 -6.88
C ALA A 192 -8.98 -4.22 -5.41
N LEU A 193 -8.22 -3.26 -4.85
CA LEU A 193 -7.83 -3.25 -3.44
C LEU A 193 -9.05 -3.27 -2.51
N VAL A 194 -10.05 -2.42 -2.75
CA VAL A 194 -11.27 -2.38 -1.92
C VAL A 194 -12.02 -3.70 -2.00
N SER A 195 -12.17 -4.25 -3.21
CA SER A 195 -12.91 -5.49 -3.42
C SER A 195 -12.26 -6.66 -2.68
N ASP A 196 -10.94 -6.82 -2.83
CA ASP A 196 -10.18 -7.92 -2.22
C ASP A 196 -10.09 -7.81 -0.69
N SER A 197 -9.94 -6.59 -0.17
CA SER A 197 -9.84 -6.35 1.27
C SER A 197 -11.18 -6.22 2.00
N THR A 198 -12.32 -6.32 1.30
CA THR A 198 -13.64 -6.25 1.95
C THR A 198 -13.88 -7.47 2.85
N PRO A 199 -14.05 -7.30 4.17
CA PRO A 199 -14.28 -8.41 5.07
C PRO A 199 -15.66 -9.08 4.83
N HIS A 200 -15.76 -10.36 5.17
CA HIS A 200 -17.02 -11.11 5.07
C HIS A 200 -18.05 -10.72 6.14
N THR A 201 -17.60 -10.28 7.32
CA THR A 201 -18.45 -9.97 8.48
C THR A 201 -17.96 -8.70 9.22
N PRO A 202 -17.93 -7.52 8.57
CA PRO A 202 -17.61 -6.27 9.24
C PRO A 202 -18.71 -5.84 10.21
N THR A 203 -18.34 -5.05 11.21
CA THR A 203 -19.27 -4.36 12.09
C THR A 203 -19.34 -2.88 11.73
N ASN A 204 -20.44 -2.20 12.07
CA ASN A 204 -20.63 -0.77 11.83
C ASN A 204 -19.84 0.13 12.81
N ILE A 205 -19.08 -0.46 13.74
CA ILE A 205 -18.41 0.26 14.84
C ILE A 205 -16.96 0.64 14.45
N ASP A 206 -16.36 -0.08 13.52
CA ASP A 206 -15.13 0.34 12.80
C ASP A 206 -15.47 1.42 11.78
#